data_AF-A0A2V7F9H0-F1
#
_entry.id   AF-A0A2V7F9H0-F1
#
_cell.length_a   1.000
_cell.length_b   1.000
_cell.length_c   1.000
_cell.angle_alpha   90.00
_cell.angle_beta   90.00
_cell.angle_gamma   90.00
#
_symmetry.space_group_name_H-M   'P 1'
#
loop_
_entity.id
_entity.type
_entity.pdbx_description
1 polymer ?
#
loop_
_entity_poly.entity_id
_entity_poly.type
_entity_poly.pdbx_seq_one_letter_code
_entity_poly.pdbx_strand_id
1 'polypeptide(L)'
;GVESRSAQNLAERRAGTLLLIEPDTTVYVKLRAVDGPLPVDGEHGLGYFLLEVQEVLEDAAADWEGSMRITGAIRYAPPPALDAPWARATLAALATPRARA
;
A
#
# COMPACT_ATOMS: atom_id res chain seq x y z
N GLY A 1 -3.78 -2.54 10.94
CA GLY A 1 -4.85 -1.81 11.66
C GLY A 1 -4.30 -0.52 12.24
N VAL A 2 -5.19 0.35 12.73
CA VAL A 2 -4.87 1.66 13.32
C VAL A 2 -3.92 1.60 14.50
N GLU A 3 -3.94 0.49 15.26
CA GLU A 3 -3.05 0.28 16.41
C GLU A 3 -1.68 -0.28 16.04
N SER A 4 -1.44 -0.56 14.75
CA SER A 4 -0.15 -1.12 14.32
C SER A 4 0.97 -0.10 14.46
N ARG A 5 2.18 -0.59 14.72
CA ARG A 5 3.41 0.22 14.72
C ARG A 5 3.61 0.98 13.42
N SER A 6 3.24 0.39 12.28
CA SER A 6 3.34 1.07 10.99
C SER A 6 2.38 2.26 10.89
N ALA A 7 1.15 2.13 11.40
CA ALA A 7 0.20 3.22 11.46
C ALA A 7 0.66 4.34 12.41
N GLN A 8 1.19 3.99 13.59
CA GLN A 8 1.78 4.95 14.52
C GLN A 8 2.96 5.69 13.88
N ASN A 9 3.91 4.97 13.28
CA ASN A 9 5.06 5.56 12.60
C ASN A 9 4.63 6.51 11.48
N LEU A 10 3.62 6.15 10.69
CA LEU A 10 3.14 6.98 9.60
C LEU A 10 2.42 8.23 10.11
N ALA A 11 1.65 8.14 11.20
CA ALA A 11 1.01 9.28 11.84
C ALA A 11 2.04 10.26 12.43
N GLU A 12 3.08 9.74 13.10
CA GLU A 12 4.12 10.55 13.73
C GLU A 12 5.07 11.20 12.71
N ARG A 13 5.53 10.41 11.73
CA ARG A 13 6.60 10.83 10.82
C ARG A 13 6.08 11.45 9.53
N ARG A 14 4.81 11.17 9.19
CA ARG A 14 4.12 11.61 7.98
C ARG A 14 4.88 11.31 6.69
N ALA A 15 5.77 10.33 6.70
CA ALA A 15 6.61 9.96 5.57
C ALA A 15 6.55 8.45 5.38
N GLY A 16 6.48 8.03 4.12
CA GLY A 16 6.48 6.63 3.72
C GLY A 16 7.12 6.42 2.36
N THR A 17 7.41 5.17 2.05
CA THR A 17 7.85 4.76 0.71
C THR A 17 7.06 3.54 0.30
N LEU A 18 6.43 3.62 -0.86
CA LEU A 18 5.78 2.47 -1.51
C LEU A 18 6.73 1.92 -2.57
N LEU A 19 7.01 0.62 -2.50
CA LEU A 19 7.74 -0.08 -3.54
C LEU A 19 6.75 -0.87 -4.39
N LEU A 20 6.80 -0.67 -5.70
CA LEU A 20 6.12 -1.51 -6.69
C LEU A 20 7.20 -2.32 -7.39
N ILE A 21 7.03 -3.64 -7.43
CA ILE A 21 8.03 -4.56 -7.97
C ILE A 21 7.36 -5.31 -9.11
N GLU A 22 7.77 -4.98 -10.32
CA GLU A 22 7.37 -5.64 -11.57
C GLU A 22 8.56 -6.44 -12.13
N PRO A 23 8.32 -7.38 -13.06
CA PRO A 23 9.38 -8.20 -13.65
C PRO A 23 10.62 -7.45 -14.14
N ASP A 24 10.40 -6.29 -14.77
CA ASP A 24 11.45 -5.52 -15.46
C ASP A 24 11.67 -4.13 -14.85
N THR A 25 10.95 -3.76 -13.79
CA THR A 25 11.03 -2.43 -13.18
C THR A 25 10.68 -2.47 -11.69
N THR A 26 11.47 -1.79 -10.89
CA THR A 26 11.11 -1.44 -9.51
C THR A 26 10.82 0.05 -9.42
N VAL A 27 9.69 0.43 -8.83
CA VAL A 27 9.30 1.82 -8.64
C VAL A 27 9.28 2.14 -7.15
N TYR A 28 9.98 3.20 -6.77
CA TYR A 28 10.00 3.76 -5.41
C TYR A 28 9.21 5.06 -5.39
N VAL A 29 8.10 5.07 -4.67
CA VAL A 29 7.25 6.25 -4.51
C VAL A 29 7.45 6.81 -3.12
N LYS A 30 8.05 8.01 -3.02
CA LYS A 30 8.12 8.76 -1.75
C LYS A 30 6.78 9.42 -1.51
N LEU A 31 6.23 9.19 -0.32
CA LEU A 31 4.89 9.59 0.05
C LEU A 31 4.92 10.44 1.32
N ARG A 32 4.04 11.44 1.37
CA ARG A 32 3.79 12.23 2.58
C ARG A 32 2.36 12.05 3.04
N ALA A 33 2.15 11.72 4.31
CA ALA A 33 0.81 11.67 4.88
C ALA A 33 0.26 13.08 5.10
N VAL A 34 -0.78 13.42 4.35
CA VAL A 34 -1.45 14.73 4.39
C VAL A 34 -2.71 14.72 5.26
N ASP A 35 -3.38 13.57 5.40
CA ASP A 35 -4.51 13.37 6.33
C ASP A 35 -4.49 11.95 6.93
N GLY A 36 -5.22 11.77 8.03
CA GLY A 36 -5.42 10.51 8.74
C GLY A 36 -4.54 10.30 9.99
N PRO A 37 -4.69 9.15 10.68
CA PRO A 37 -5.60 8.06 10.34
C PRO A 37 -7.07 8.46 10.57
N LEU A 38 -7.90 8.35 9.52
CA LEU A 38 -9.35 8.46 9.65
C LEU A 38 -9.92 7.08 9.98
N PRO A 39 -10.91 6.99 10.88
CA PRO A 39 -11.56 5.72 11.17
C PRO A 39 -12.27 5.19 9.92
N VAL A 40 -12.12 3.88 9.70
CA VAL A 40 -12.87 3.13 8.69
C VAL A 40 -13.84 2.23 9.44
N ASP A 41 -15.14 2.49 9.27
CA ASP A 41 -16.21 1.76 9.95
C ASP A 41 -16.13 0.26 9.66
N GLY A 42 -16.30 -0.56 10.69
CA GLY A 42 -16.25 -2.02 10.59
C GLY A 42 -15.43 -2.65 11.71
N GLU A 43 -15.46 -3.98 11.79
CA GLU A 43 -14.92 -4.73 12.93
C GLU A 43 -13.38 -4.88 12.92
N HIS A 44 -12.71 -4.42 11.86
CA HIS A 44 -11.31 -4.76 11.59
C HIS A 44 -10.28 -3.69 12.00
N GLY A 45 -10.71 -2.63 12.72
CA GLY A 45 -9.80 -1.61 13.24
C GLY A 45 -8.94 -0.97 12.14
N LEU A 46 -9.58 -0.60 11.03
CA LEU A 46 -8.93 -0.05 9.84
C LEU A 46 -8.82 1.47 9.94
N GLY A 47 -7.74 2.00 9.36
CA GLY A 47 -7.44 3.42 9.34
C GLY A 47 -7.10 3.85 7.93
N TYR A 48 -7.66 4.97 7.50
CA TYR A 48 -7.39 5.57 6.20
C TYR A 48 -6.38 6.72 6.35
N PHE A 49 -5.31 6.70 5.55
CA PHE A 49 -4.39 7.81 5.42
C PHE A 49 -4.47 8.35 3.99
N LEU A 50 -4.53 9.68 3.86
CA LEU A 50 -4.35 10.33 2.57
C LEU A 50 -2.86 10.62 2.37
N LEU A 51 -2.30 10.11 1.28
CA LEU A 51 -0.88 10.25 0.96
C LEU A 51 -0.70 11.09 -0.30
N GLU A 52 0.15 12.10 -0.22
CA GLU A 52 0.63 12.89 -1.35
C GLU A 52 1.90 12.26 -1.92
N VAL A 53 1.98 12.10 -3.24
CA VAL A 53 3.19 11.68 -3.94
C VAL A 53 4.17 12.84 -3.98
N GLN A 54 5.33 12.64 -3.35
CA GLN A 54 6.41 13.64 -3.34
C GLN A 54 7.37 13.41 -4.51
N GLU A 55 7.71 12.14 -4.78
CA GLU A 55 8.69 11.76 -5.78
C GLU A 55 8.43 10.33 -6.23
N VAL A 56 8.69 10.07 -7.51
CA VAL A 56 8.67 8.72 -8.10
C VAL A 56 10.06 8.48 -8.70
N LEU A 57 10.70 7.40 -8.26
CA LEU A 57 11.98 6.93 -8.79
C LEU A 57 11.76 5.57 -9.42
N GLU A 58 12.24 5.40 -10.64
CA GLU A 58 12.14 4.15 -11.39
C GLU A 58 13.53 3.54 -11.56
N ASP A 59 13.63 2.25 -11.28
CA ASP A 59 14.82 1.45 -11.46
C ASP A 59 14.48 0.34 -12.46
N ALA A 60 14.87 0.56 -13.71
CA ALA A 60 14.66 -0.37 -14.80
C ALA A 60 15.90 -1.24 -14.99
N ALA A 61 15.68 -2.54 -15.21
CA ALA A 61 16.78 -3.47 -15.45
C ALA A 61 17.58 -3.06 -16.70
N ALA A 62 18.90 -2.98 -16.57
CA ALA A 62 19.79 -2.75 -17.71
C ALA A 62 19.81 -3.99 -18.65
N ASP A 63 20.24 -3.82 -19.90
CA ASP A 63 20.25 -4.91 -20.90
C ASP A 63 20.95 -6.19 -20.44
N TRP A 64 22.00 -6.05 -19.62
CA TRP A 64 22.76 -7.17 -19.06
C TRP A 64 22.06 -7.83 -17.85
N GLU A 65 21.24 -7.06 -17.12
CA GLU A 65 20.37 -7.53 -16.03
C GLU A 65 19.07 -8.14 -16.56
N GLY A 66 18.64 -7.79 -17.77
CA GLY A 66 17.43 -8.31 -18.43
C GLY A 66 17.44 -9.83 -18.69
N SER A 67 18.54 -10.51 -18.37
CA SER A 67 18.65 -11.98 -18.32
C SER A 67 18.31 -12.56 -16.94
N MET A 68 18.37 -11.76 -15.87
CA MET A 68 17.95 -12.07 -14.49
C MET A 68 16.60 -11.39 -14.19
N ARG A 69 15.50 -11.99 -14.68
CA ARG A 69 14.16 -11.42 -14.50
C ARG A 69 13.53 -11.89 -13.19
N ILE A 70 12.75 -11.02 -12.55
CA ILE A 70 11.72 -11.48 -11.62
C ILE A 70 10.69 -12.21 -12.49
N THR A 71 10.77 -13.55 -12.54
CA THR A 71 9.96 -14.37 -13.46
C THR A 71 8.50 -14.53 -13.03
N GLY A 72 8.09 -13.86 -11.94
CA GLY A 72 6.72 -13.89 -11.45
C GLY A 72 6.50 -12.91 -10.31
N ALA A 73 5.27 -12.41 -10.20
CA ALA A 73 4.86 -11.52 -9.12
C ALA A 73 5.00 -12.18 -7.74
N ILE A 74 5.00 -11.35 -6.68
CA ILE A 74 4.92 -11.81 -5.29
C ILE A 74 3.67 -12.68 -5.13
N ARG A 75 3.88 -13.98 -4.85
CA ARG A 75 2.79 -14.92 -4.62
C ARG A 75 2.50 -15.04 -3.12
N TYR A 76 1.32 -14.60 -2.72
CA TYR A 76 0.80 -14.87 -1.39
C TYR A 76 0.28 -16.32 -1.30
N ALA A 77 0.64 -17.02 -0.23
CA ALA A 77 0.18 -18.38 0.05
C ALA A 77 -0.38 -18.45 1.50
N PRO A 78 -1.65 -18.85 1.69
CA PRO A 78 -2.64 -19.18 0.65
C PRO A 78 -3.02 -17.95 -0.20
N PRO A 79 -3.58 -18.15 -1.42
CA PRO A 79 -4.15 -17.04 -2.18
C PRO A 79 -5.19 -16.29 -1.32
N PRO A 80 -5.15 -14.95 -1.28
CA PRO A 80 -6.10 -14.19 -0.49
C PRO A 80 -7.53 -14.40 -1.03
N ALA A 81 -8.40 -14.95 -0.19
CA ALA A 81 -9.81 -15.18 -0.50
C ALA A 81 -10.60 -13.88 -0.33
N LEU A 82 -10.77 -13.13 -1.41
CA LEU A 82 -11.49 -11.84 -1.40
C LEU A 82 -13.01 -11.98 -1.17
N ASP A 83 -13.54 -13.19 -1.30
CA ASP A 83 -14.93 -13.54 -1.03
C ASP A 83 -15.19 -13.95 0.43
N ALA A 84 -14.15 -14.06 1.26
CA ALA A 84 -14.34 -14.30 2.68
C ALA A 84 -15.17 -13.16 3.31
N PRO A 85 -16.03 -13.43 4.31
CA PRO A 85 -16.88 -12.40 4.91
C PRO A 85 -16.11 -11.18 5.41
N TRP A 86 -14.95 -11.38 6.06
CA TRP A 86 -14.08 -10.31 6.53
C TRP A 86 -13.49 -9.47 5.39
N ALA A 87 -13.16 -10.09 4.25
CA ALA A 87 -12.60 -9.41 3.09
C ALA A 87 -13.67 -8.55 2.41
N ARG A 88 -14.88 -9.08 2.23
CA ARG A 88 -16.03 -8.30 1.73
C ARG A 88 -16.39 -7.13 2.64
N ALA A 89 -16.45 -7.36 3.96
CA ALA A 89 -16.71 -6.31 4.93
C ALA A 89 -15.64 -5.22 4.88
N THR A 90 -14.36 -5.60 4.80
CA THR A 90 -13.23 -4.67 4.64
C THR A 90 -13.34 -3.85 3.35
N LEU A 91 -13.60 -4.50 2.21
CA LEU A 91 -13.73 -3.80 0.92
C LEU A 91 -14.93 -2.85 0.90
N ALA A 92 -16.07 -3.27 1.46
CA ALA A 92 -17.25 -2.43 1.59
C ALA A 92 -16.97 -1.21 2.49
N ALA A 93 -16.28 -1.44 3.61
CA ALA A 93 -15.85 -0.36 4.49
C ALA A 93 -14.94 0.63 3.77
N LEU A 94 -14.01 0.17 2.94
CA LEU A 94 -13.08 1.02 2.17
C LEU A 94 -13.75 1.78 1.01
N ALA A 95 -14.92 1.35 0.52
CA ALA A 95 -15.59 1.98 -0.63
C ALA A 95 -16.11 3.39 -0.35
N THR A 96 -16.35 3.76 0.92
CA THR A 96 -16.80 5.11 1.27
C THR A 96 -15.69 6.15 1.01
N PRO A 97 -15.95 7.22 0.24
CA PRO A 97 -14.98 8.30 0.03
C PRO A 97 -14.58 8.96 1.34
N ARG A 98 -13.26 9.08 1.58
CA ARG A 98 -12.69 9.63 2.83
C ARG A 98 -11.61 10.68 2.61
N ALA A 99 -11.15 10.86 1.37
CA ALA A 99 -10.17 11.89 1.06
C ALA A 99 -10.80 13.27 1.33
N ARG A 100 -10.11 14.07 2.15
CA ARG A 100 -10.42 15.47 2.41
C ARG A 100 -9.11 16.24 2.19
N ALA A 101 -9.14 17.24 1.32
CA ALA A 101 -8.00 18.11 1.00
C ALA A 101 -8.08 19.40 1.80
#